data_AF-A0A5C5ZVA0-F1
#
_entry.id   AF-A0A5C5ZVA0-F1
#
_cell.length_a   1.000
_cell.length_b   1.000
_cell.length_c   1.000
_cell.angle_alpha   90.00
_cell.angle_beta   90.00
_cell.angle_gamma   90.00
#
_symmetry.space_group_name_H-M   'P 1'
#
loop_
_entity.id
_entity.type
_entity.pdbx_description
1 polymer ?
#
loop_
_entity_poly.entity_id
_entity_poly.type
_entity_poly.pdbx_seq_one_letter_code
_entity_poly.pdbx_strand_id
1 'polypeptide(L)'
;MITSRGNTTGTKTRSQIAARAFVLSVVSSWFVLPTDVRGDEVLLSPSTPGGAKRSVVGEILDLTGERLTLRRENGAELRAPADRLLDLKTVWEVSYERSRAAMVVGEWSAADALLADAVRSEKRPWAKRRVVEDLIVVRVALGANESAGELFLALAASDPATPAWRLAPLAWEPPTATTSGGVGRRVALRWLGAANDPVARLLGASWLLGDRASAAAEAELLRLAESDNPRVAPLATAQLWRLRTRDARPDQLALWEEKTRETPEPVRAGPWLVVSRGLLAAERWDEAATAALRLPAFYGDNRPLAAAGLLVGVKATDAAGHPGELRRLVAELQENYPETAAAKQLTSHEATP
;
A
#
# COMPACT_ATOMS: atom_id res chain seq x y z
N MET A 1 61.89 -40.67 -30.72
CA MET A 1 61.13 -41.92 -30.53
C MET A 1 61.14 -42.23 -29.04
N ILE A 2 59.98 -42.51 -28.45
CA ILE A 2 59.72 -42.98 -27.07
C ILE A 2 59.50 -41.90 -25.98
N THR A 3 58.52 -42.23 -25.12
CA THR A 3 57.94 -41.57 -23.93
C THR A 3 56.89 -40.50 -24.25
N SER A 4 55.70 -40.47 -23.67
CA SER A 4 55.00 -41.32 -22.69
C SER A 4 53.53 -40.88 -22.70
N ARG A 5 52.58 -41.81 -22.86
CA ARG A 5 51.14 -41.58 -22.59
C ARG A 5 50.75 -42.48 -21.44
N GLY A 6 50.49 -41.87 -20.29
CA GLY A 6 50.02 -42.52 -19.07
C GLY A 6 48.49 -42.62 -19.02
N ASN A 7 48.06 -43.79 -18.54
CA ASN A 7 46.71 -44.32 -18.52
C ASN A 7 45.70 -43.59 -17.62
N THR A 8 44.46 -43.70 -18.09
CA THR A 8 43.19 -43.74 -17.38
C THR A 8 43.23 -44.48 -16.04
N THR A 9 42.81 -43.81 -14.97
CA THR A 9 42.30 -44.44 -13.75
C THR A 9 40.78 -44.34 -13.75
N GLY A 10 40.12 -45.48 -13.68
CA GLY A 10 38.76 -45.58 -13.19
C GLY A 10 38.79 -45.98 -11.72
N THR A 11 37.78 -45.58 -10.96
CA THR A 11 37.09 -46.42 -9.97
C THR A 11 35.83 -45.71 -9.46
N LYS A 12 34.70 -46.39 -9.62
CA LYS A 12 33.47 -46.17 -8.84
C LYS A 12 33.80 -46.44 -7.36
N THR A 13 33.23 -45.67 -6.43
CA THR A 13 32.61 -46.20 -5.20
C THR A 13 31.65 -45.17 -4.58
N ARG A 14 30.39 -45.63 -4.47
CA ARG A 14 29.32 -45.39 -3.49
C ARG A 14 29.36 -44.17 -2.55
N SER A 15 28.12 -43.71 -2.31
CA SER A 15 27.57 -43.29 -1.02
C SER A 15 27.90 -41.86 -0.58
N GLN A 16 26.92 -40.96 -0.68
CA GLN A 16 26.17 -40.54 0.51
C GLN A 16 24.89 -39.78 0.10
N ILE A 17 23.77 -40.41 0.43
CA ILE A 17 22.45 -39.81 0.50
C ILE A 17 22.49 -38.88 1.71
N ALA A 18 22.62 -37.57 1.49
CA ALA A 18 22.38 -36.59 2.54
C ALA A 18 20.86 -36.37 2.62
N ALA A 19 20.25 -37.15 3.52
CA ALA A 19 18.89 -36.97 3.98
C ALA A 19 18.68 -35.51 4.42
N ARG A 20 17.88 -34.76 3.67
CA ARG A 20 17.30 -33.51 4.16
C ARG A 20 16.35 -33.90 5.28
N ALA A 21 16.77 -33.60 6.51
CA ALA A 21 15.90 -33.62 7.68
C ALA A 21 14.72 -32.68 7.41
N PHE A 22 13.62 -33.26 6.98
CA PHE A 22 12.32 -32.62 6.93
C PHE A 22 11.91 -32.46 8.39
N VAL A 23 12.17 -31.28 8.96
CA VAL A 23 11.51 -30.88 10.20
C VAL A 23 10.05 -30.71 9.84
N LEU A 24 9.30 -31.82 10.00
CA LEU A 24 7.87 -31.81 10.22
C LEU A 24 7.64 -31.04 11.52
N SER A 25 7.66 -29.70 11.41
CA SER A 25 6.92 -28.89 12.35
C SER A 25 5.48 -29.30 12.16
N VAL A 26 5.01 -30.13 13.09
CA VAL A 26 3.60 -30.29 13.39
C VAL A 26 3.09 -28.87 13.58
N VAL A 27 2.48 -28.32 12.52
CA VAL A 27 1.54 -27.23 12.64
C VAL A 27 0.46 -27.83 13.53
N SER A 28 0.61 -27.59 14.83
CA SER A 28 -0.46 -27.71 15.77
C SER A 28 -1.45 -26.68 15.26
N SER A 29 -2.35 -27.13 14.37
CA SER A 29 -3.58 -26.43 14.09
C SER A 29 -4.25 -26.28 15.45
N TRP A 30 -4.02 -25.12 16.06
CA TRP A 30 -4.96 -24.56 16.99
C TRP A 30 -6.25 -24.42 16.19
N PHE A 31 -7.03 -25.50 16.16
CA PHE A 31 -8.46 -25.41 16.01
C PHE A 31 -8.92 -24.57 17.20
N VAL A 32 -8.85 -23.25 17.03
CA VAL A 32 -9.66 -22.32 17.80
C VAL A 32 -11.08 -22.73 17.41
N LEU A 33 -11.71 -23.54 18.26
CA LEU A 33 -13.14 -23.78 18.18
C LEU A 33 -13.78 -22.39 18.07
N PRO A 34 -14.69 -22.15 17.11
CA PRO A 34 -15.35 -20.87 16.98
C PRO A 34 -16.00 -20.58 18.33
N THR A 35 -15.40 -19.65 19.09
CA THR A 35 -16.09 -19.05 20.21
C THR A 35 -17.31 -18.41 19.60
N ASP A 36 -18.48 -18.89 20.02
CA ASP A 36 -19.78 -18.34 19.64
C ASP A 36 -19.84 -16.90 20.17
N VAL A 37 -19.21 -15.96 19.44
CA VAL A 37 -19.16 -14.57 19.85
C VAL A 37 -20.54 -14.01 19.56
N ARG A 38 -21.35 -13.85 20.61
CA ARG A 38 -22.68 -13.25 20.56
C ARG A 38 -22.64 -11.72 20.37
N GLY A 39 -21.73 -11.22 19.53
CA GLY A 39 -21.51 -9.79 19.26
C GLY A 39 -20.11 -9.50 18.72
N ASP A 40 -19.83 -8.22 18.50
CA ASP A 40 -18.50 -7.71 18.21
C ASP A 40 -17.74 -7.45 19.53
N GLU A 41 -16.47 -7.83 19.61
CA GLU A 41 -15.57 -7.51 20.73
C GLU A 41 -14.60 -6.41 20.29
N VAL A 42 -14.56 -5.31 21.05
CA VAL A 42 -13.58 -4.22 20.85
C VAL A 42 -12.66 -4.10 22.05
N LEU A 43 -11.35 -3.96 21.80
CA LEU A 43 -10.37 -3.61 22.81
C LEU A 43 -10.04 -2.13 22.71
N LEU A 44 -10.27 -1.38 23.80
CA LEU A 44 -10.03 0.05 23.85
C LEU A 44 -8.83 0.40 24.72
N SER A 45 -8.06 1.38 24.26
CA SER A 45 -7.04 2.06 25.07
C SER A 45 -7.70 2.82 26.23
N PRO A 46 -7.00 3.02 27.36
CA PRO A 46 -7.53 3.75 28.50
C PRO A 46 -7.88 5.21 28.14
N SER A 47 -8.85 5.79 28.83
CA SER A 47 -9.21 7.21 28.64
C SER A 47 -8.19 8.16 29.26
N THR A 48 -7.36 7.67 30.17
CA THR A 48 -6.37 8.43 30.93
C THR A 48 -5.01 7.73 30.89
N PRO A 49 -3.89 8.48 30.89
CA PRO A 49 -2.56 7.89 31.01
C PRO A 49 -2.45 7.00 32.25
N GLY A 50 -1.90 5.79 32.07
CA GLY A 50 -1.76 4.79 33.15
C GLY A 50 -3.02 3.96 33.44
N GLY A 51 -4.14 4.20 32.75
CA GLY A 51 -5.33 3.35 32.89
C GLY A 51 -5.16 1.96 32.27
N ALA A 52 -6.03 1.02 32.66
CA ALA A 52 -6.07 -0.31 32.06
C ALA A 52 -6.80 -0.29 30.70
N LYS A 53 -6.36 -1.15 29.77
CA LYS A 53 -7.11 -1.46 28.55
C LYS A 53 -8.47 -2.06 28.92
N ARG A 54 -9.49 -1.81 28.10
CA ARG A 54 -10.86 -2.26 28.35
C ARG A 54 -11.40 -3.04 27.16
N SER A 55 -11.76 -4.31 27.37
CA SER A 55 -12.57 -5.07 26.41
C SER A 55 -14.05 -4.75 26.60
N VAL A 56 -14.78 -4.55 25.50
CA VAL A 56 -16.22 -4.28 25.47
C VAL A 56 -16.85 -5.15 24.39
N VAL A 57 -17.91 -5.87 24.75
CA VAL A 57 -18.72 -6.67 23.82
C VAL A 57 -20.03 -5.95 23.52
N GLY A 58 -20.45 -5.96 22.26
CA GLY A 58 -21.72 -5.41 21.80
C GLY A 58 -21.83 -5.42 20.28
N GLU A 59 -22.81 -4.73 19.72
CA GLU A 59 -22.96 -4.57 18.27
C GLU A 59 -22.36 -3.24 17.82
N ILE A 60 -21.41 -3.26 16.90
CA ILE A 60 -20.88 -2.04 16.31
C ILE A 60 -21.92 -1.50 15.33
N LEU A 61 -22.50 -0.36 15.71
CA LEU A 61 -23.44 0.35 14.86
C LEU A 61 -22.71 1.08 13.74
N ASP A 62 -21.57 1.69 14.07
CA ASP A 62 -20.75 2.42 13.11
C ASP A 62 -19.30 2.54 13.58
N LEU A 63 -18.36 2.55 12.63
CA LEU A 63 -16.93 2.79 12.85
C LEU A 63 -16.38 3.59 11.67
N THR A 64 -16.01 4.84 11.94
CA THR A 64 -15.37 5.75 10.99
C THR A 64 -13.95 6.06 11.41
N GLY A 65 -13.20 6.82 10.60
CA GLY A 65 -11.87 7.30 10.99
C GLY A 65 -11.84 8.20 12.24
N GLU A 66 -12.99 8.71 12.68
CA GLU A 66 -13.09 9.58 13.87
C GLU A 66 -13.66 8.88 15.10
N ARG A 67 -14.63 7.98 14.92
CA ARG A 67 -15.43 7.49 16.03
C ARG A 67 -15.90 6.05 15.85
N LEU A 68 -15.87 5.33 16.96
CA LEU A 68 -16.56 4.07 17.18
C LEU A 68 -17.90 4.33 17.90
N THR A 69 -18.98 3.74 17.38
CA THR A 69 -20.29 3.69 18.04
C THR A 69 -20.71 2.23 18.20
N LEU A 70 -20.88 1.79 19.44
CA LEU A 70 -21.19 0.40 19.80
C LEU A 70 -22.38 0.36 20.75
N ARG A 71 -23.34 -0.54 20.50
CA ARG A 71 -24.48 -0.81 21.38
C ARG A 71 -24.18 -2.05 22.23
N ARG A 72 -24.18 -1.89 23.55
CA ARG A 72 -23.93 -3.00 24.50
C ARG A 72 -25.19 -3.85 24.68
N GLU A 73 -25.02 -5.03 25.28
CA GLU A 73 -26.13 -5.95 25.60
C GLU A 73 -27.23 -5.31 26.46
N ASN A 74 -26.87 -4.39 27.35
CA ASN A 74 -27.83 -3.64 28.17
C ASN A 74 -28.55 -2.50 27.42
N GLY A 75 -28.36 -2.39 26.10
CA GLY A 75 -28.93 -1.34 25.25
C GLY A 75 -28.19 0.00 25.28
N ALA A 76 -27.19 0.17 26.16
CA ALA A 76 -26.45 1.43 26.26
C ALA A 76 -25.49 1.61 25.07
N GLU A 77 -25.48 2.81 24.49
CA GLU A 77 -24.50 3.20 23.48
C GLU A 77 -23.18 3.64 24.12
N LEU A 78 -22.09 3.05 23.65
CA LEU A 78 -20.74 3.53 23.86
C LEU A 78 -20.28 4.30 22.62
N ARG A 79 -19.78 5.51 22.85
CA ARG A 79 -19.08 6.31 21.83
C ARG A 79 -17.66 6.54 22.27
N ALA A 80 -16.70 6.24 21.40
CA ALA A 80 -15.29 6.44 21.65
C ALA A 80 -14.59 6.99 20.39
N PRO A 81 -13.56 7.83 20.54
CA PRO A 81 -12.64 8.13 19.44
C PRO A 81 -12.11 6.85 18.78
N ALA A 82 -12.01 6.85 17.45
CA ALA A 82 -11.56 5.66 16.69
C ALA A 82 -10.09 5.31 16.98
N ASP A 83 -9.24 6.30 17.27
CA ASP A 83 -7.84 6.11 17.64
C ASP A 83 -7.64 5.35 18.97
N ARG A 84 -8.70 5.17 19.75
CA ARG A 84 -8.68 4.33 20.95
C ARG A 84 -8.95 2.86 20.67
N LEU A 85 -9.43 2.50 19.47
CA LEU A 85 -9.64 1.12 19.08
C LEU A 85 -8.29 0.44 18.84
N LEU A 86 -7.94 -0.50 19.71
CA LEU A 86 -6.68 -1.26 19.64
C LEU A 86 -6.84 -2.59 18.93
N ASP A 87 -8.00 -3.23 19.09
CA ASP A 87 -8.32 -4.50 18.46
C ASP A 87 -9.83 -4.61 18.24
N LEU A 88 -10.21 -5.35 17.21
CA LEU A 88 -11.59 -5.61 16.81
C LEU A 88 -11.72 -7.07 16.40
N LYS A 89 -12.58 -7.80 17.10
CA LYS A 89 -13.01 -9.14 16.72
C LYS A 89 -14.47 -9.14 16.37
N THR A 90 -14.78 -9.71 15.22
CA THR A 90 -16.11 -9.82 14.65
C THR A 90 -16.17 -11.12 13.86
N VAL A 91 -17.37 -11.64 13.65
CA VAL A 91 -17.62 -12.65 12.63
C VAL A 91 -17.69 -11.97 11.26
N TRP A 92 -16.94 -12.50 10.30
CA TRP A 92 -16.95 -12.04 8.92
C TRP A 92 -17.73 -13.00 8.04
N GLU A 93 -18.20 -12.50 6.91
CA GLU A 93 -18.77 -13.33 5.86
C GLU A 93 -17.70 -14.27 5.28
N VAL A 94 -18.09 -15.50 4.94
CA VAL A 94 -17.18 -16.52 4.41
C VAL A 94 -16.48 -16.05 3.14
N SER A 95 -17.16 -15.26 2.29
CA SER A 95 -16.55 -14.69 1.08
C SER A 95 -15.43 -13.71 1.41
N TYR A 96 -15.58 -12.89 2.46
CA TYR A 96 -14.52 -11.99 2.91
C TYR A 96 -13.32 -12.78 3.46
N GLU A 97 -13.52 -13.76 4.33
CA GLU A 97 -12.42 -14.58 4.86
C GLU A 97 -11.65 -15.30 3.76
N ARG A 98 -12.36 -15.91 2.79
CA ARG A 98 -11.74 -16.55 1.63
C ARG A 98 -10.98 -15.56 0.76
N SER A 99 -11.49 -14.33 0.61
CA SER A 99 -10.78 -13.30 -0.15
C SER A 99 -9.46 -12.90 0.48
N ARG A 100 -9.41 -12.79 1.82
CA ARG A 100 -8.18 -12.49 2.56
C ARG A 100 -7.14 -13.60 2.37
N ALA A 101 -7.58 -14.86 2.41
CA ALA A 101 -6.69 -15.99 2.11
C ALA A 101 -6.15 -15.92 0.67
N ALA A 102 -6.99 -15.60 -0.32
CA ALA A 102 -6.56 -15.42 -1.71
C ALA A 102 -5.56 -14.26 -1.88
N MET A 103 -5.77 -13.13 -1.19
CA MET A 103 -4.84 -11.99 -1.21
C MET A 103 -3.45 -12.37 -0.67
N VAL A 104 -3.38 -13.17 0.40
CA VAL A 104 -2.11 -13.60 1.00
C VAL A 104 -1.27 -14.44 0.04
N VAL A 105 -1.90 -15.27 -0.79
CA VAL A 105 -1.20 -16.11 -1.78
C VAL A 105 -1.04 -15.44 -3.14
N GLY A 106 -1.47 -14.18 -3.30
CA GLY A 106 -1.34 -13.42 -4.54
C GLY A 106 -2.37 -13.75 -5.63
N GLU A 107 -3.46 -14.45 -5.29
CA GLU A 107 -4.54 -14.79 -6.21
C GLU A 107 -5.52 -13.62 -6.39
N TRP A 108 -5.01 -12.51 -6.93
CA TRP A 108 -5.69 -11.21 -7.00
C TRP A 108 -7.04 -11.27 -7.71
N SER A 109 -7.13 -12.00 -8.82
CA SER A 109 -8.39 -12.15 -9.58
C SER A 109 -9.47 -12.88 -8.79
N ALA A 110 -9.08 -13.92 -8.03
CA ALA A 110 -10.02 -14.65 -7.17
C ALA A 110 -10.46 -13.77 -5.98
N ALA A 111 -9.53 -13.02 -5.40
CA ALA A 111 -9.82 -12.08 -4.33
C ALA A 111 -10.81 -10.98 -4.77
N ASP A 112 -10.68 -10.41 -5.98
CA ASP A 112 -11.60 -9.38 -6.49
C ASP A 112 -13.04 -9.90 -6.56
N ALA A 113 -13.24 -11.10 -7.12
CA ALA A 113 -14.56 -11.72 -7.23
C ALA A 113 -15.21 -11.97 -5.86
N LEU A 114 -14.43 -12.48 -4.90
CA LEU A 114 -14.88 -12.77 -3.54
C LEU A 114 -15.21 -11.49 -2.75
N LEU A 115 -14.37 -10.45 -2.86
CA LEU A 115 -14.60 -9.16 -2.22
C LEU A 115 -15.81 -8.44 -2.82
N ALA A 116 -15.96 -8.46 -4.15
CA ALA A 116 -17.13 -7.88 -4.81
C ALA A 116 -18.43 -8.54 -4.34
N ASP A 117 -18.41 -9.85 -4.04
CA ASP A 117 -19.53 -10.55 -3.42
C ASP A 117 -19.75 -10.14 -1.96
N ALA A 118 -18.69 -10.10 -1.15
CA ALA A 118 -18.74 -9.65 0.23
C ALA A 118 -19.31 -8.22 0.38
N VAL A 119 -18.98 -7.29 -0.52
CA VAL A 119 -19.54 -5.92 -0.51
C VAL A 119 -21.06 -5.92 -0.72
N ARG A 120 -21.58 -6.84 -1.55
CA ARG A 120 -23.03 -6.95 -1.83
C ARG A 120 -23.78 -7.60 -0.66
N SER A 121 -23.19 -8.64 -0.06
CA SER A 121 -23.82 -9.38 1.03
C SER A 121 -23.79 -8.62 2.35
N GLU A 122 -22.67 -7.97 2.68
CA GLU A 122 -22.47 -7.26 3.95
C GLU A 122 -23.52 -6.16 4.17
N LYS A 123 -24.11 -6.15 5.37
CA LYS A 123 -25.18 -5.21 5.76
C LYS A 123 -24.70 -4.16 6.74
N ARG A 124 -23.65 -4.46 7.52
CA ARG A 124 -23.07 -3.53 8.50
C ARG A 124 -22.26 -2.46 7.74
N PRO A 125 -22.60 -1.17 7.87
CA PRO A 125 -21.93 -0.11 7.10
C PRO A 125 -20.41 -0.05 7.31
N TRP A 126 -19.97 -0.21 8.56
CA TRP A 126 -18.56 -0.19 8.90
C TRP A 126 -17.78 -1.38 8.33
N ALA A 127 -18.35 -2.58 8.40
CA ALA A 127 -17.74 -3.80 7.88
C ALA A 127 -17.65 -3.73 6.36
N LYS A 128 -18.67 -3.16 5.71
CA LYS A 128 -18.67 -2.89 4.27
C LYS A 128 -17.55 -1.94 3.87
N ARG A 129 -17.32 -0.85 4.60
CA ARG A 129 -16.19 0.05 4.34
C ARG A 129 -14.86 -0.70 4.42
N ARG A 130 -14.69 -1.60 5.40
CA ARG A 130 -13.49 -2.43 5.52
C ARG A 130 -13.31 -3.39 4.34
N VAL A 131 -14.37 -4.02 3.87
CA VAL A 131 -14.33 -4.88 2.67
C VAL A 131 -13.99 -4.05 1.43
N VAL A 132 -14.52 -2.83 1.32
CA VAL A 132 -14.20 -1.90 0.21
C VAL A 132 -12.72 -1.49 0.23
N GLU A 133 -12.11 -1.27 1.40
CA GLU A 133 -10.67 -0.99 1.50
C GLU A 133 -9.84 -2.10 0.85
N ASP A 134 -10.10 -3.36 1.20
CA ASP A 134 -9.39 -4.50 0.62
C ASP A 134 -9.68 -4.63 -0.89
N LEU A 135 -10.90 -4.32 -1.33
CA LEU A 135 -11.24 -4.33 -2.75
C LEU A 135 -10.49 -3.24 -3.54
N ILE A 136 -10.24 -2.08 -2.94
CA ILE A 136 -9.37 -1.04 -3.53
C ILE A 136 -7.96 -1.60 -3.69
N VAL A 137 -7.39 -2.24 -2.67
CA VAL A 137 -6.05 -2.86 -2.73
C VAL A 137 -5.95 -3.84 -3.89
N VAL A 138 -6.91 -4.77 -3.98
CA VAL A 138 -6.91 -5.80 -5.03
C VAL A 138 -7.05 -5.20 -6.42
N ARG A 139 -7.96 -4.22 -6.60
CA ARG A 139 -8.16 -3.57 -7.90
C ARG A 139 -6.95 -2.77 -8.34
N VAL A 140 -6.27 -2.09 -7.42
CA VAL A 140 -5.01 -1.42 -7.71
C VAL A 140 -3.94 -2.44 -8.13
N ALA A 141 -3.82 -3.57 -7.44
CA ALA A 141 -2.88 -4.65 -7.81
C ALA A 141 -3.16 -5.23 -9.20
N LEU A 142 -4.44 -5.32 -9.60
CA LEU A 142 -4.87 -5.73 -10.94
C LEU A 142 -4.74 -4.63 -12.00
N GLY A 143 -4.31 -3.42 -11.64
CA GLY A 143 -4.26 -2.26 -12.54
C GLY A 143 -5.63 -1.66 -12.87
N ALA A 144 -6.70 -2.08 -12.20
CA ALA A 144 -8.05 -1.54 -12.36
C ALA A 144 -8.24 -0.20 -11.61
N ASN A 145 -7.35 0.77 -11.87
CA ASN A 145 -7.27 2.04 -11.14
C ASN A 145 -8.51 2.93 -11.30
N GLU A 146 -9.23 2.85 -12.43
CA GLU A 146 -10.52 3.55 -12.59
C GLU A 146 -11.54 3.06 -11.56
N SER A 147 -11.73 1.74 -11.47
CA SER A 147 -12.66 1.10 -10.54
C SER A 147 -12.24 1.27 -9.08
N ALA A 148 -10.94 1.25 -8.78
CA ALA A 148 -10.43 1.58 -7.46
C ALA A 148 -10.69 3.05 -7.09
N GLY A 149 -10.56 3.98 -8.05
CA GLY A 149 -10.86 5.40 -7.86
C GLY A 149 -12.32 5.63 -7.47
N GLU A 150 -13.26 5.00 -8.18
CA GLU A 150 -14.69 5.12 -7.86
C GLU A 150 -15.03 4.55 -6.47
N LEU A 151 -14.44 3.41 -6.10
CA LEU A 151 -14.60 2.86 -4.75
C LEU A 151 -14.04 3.80 -3.68
N PHE A 152 -12.86 4.36 -3.92
CA PHE A 152 -12.23 5.28 -2.99
C PHE A 152 -13.05 6.57 -2.82
N LEU A 153 -13.59 7.13 -3.91
CA LEU A 153 -14.46 8.31 -3.85
C LEU A 153 -15.74 8.03 -3.05
N ALA A 154 -16.38 6.89 -3.28
CA ALA A 154 -17.55 6.49 -2.50
C ALA A 154 -17.20 6.29 -1.00
N LEU A 155 -16.03 5.69 -0.71
CA LEU A 155 -15.55 5.48 0.65
C LEU A 155 -15.28 6.82 1.34
N ALA A 156 -14.52 7.72 0.72
CA ALA A 156 -14.21 9.05 1.26
C ALA A 156 -15.44 9.94 1.42
N ALA A 157 -16.46 9.79 0.56
CA ALA A 157 -17.74 10.47 0.74
C ALA A 157 -18.51 9.95 1.98
N SER A 158 -18.43 8.64 2.25
CA SER A 158 -19.10 8.01 3.40
C SER A 158 -18.36 8.18 4.74
N ASP A 159 -17.03 8.31 4.68
CA ASP A 159 -16.14 8.51 5.81
C ASP A 159 -14.96 9.41 5.38
N PRO A 160 -15.11 10.74 5.42
CA PRO A 160 -14.06 11.67 5.02
C PRO A 160 -12.76 11.52 5.80
N ALA A 161 -12.84 10.99 7.02
CA ALA A 161 -11.72 10.79 7.91
C ALA A 161 -11.07 9.40 7.80
N THR A 162 -11.55 8.56 6.88
CA THR A 162 -11.16 7.15 6.75
C THR A 162 -9.64 6.92 6.81
N PRO A 163 -9.15 5.87 7.49
CA PRO A 163 -7.73 5.51 7.41
C PRO A 163 -7.34 5.02 6.00
N ALA A 164 -8.31 4.76 5.11
CA ALA A 164 -8.10 4.31 3.74
C ALA A 164 -7.50 5.35 2.81
N TRP A 165 -7.27 6.58 3.25
CA TRP A 165 -6.56 7.60 2.48
C TRP A 165 -5.16 7.13 2.02
N ARG A 166 -4.55 6.16 2.72
CA ARG A 166 -3.30 5.51 2.30
C ARG A 166 -3.42 4.66 1.05
N LEU A 167 -4.64 4.31 0.67
CA LEU A 167 -5.00 3.51 -0.50
C LEU A 167 -5.49 4.37 -1.67
N ALA A 168 -5.49 5.71 -1.54
CA ALA A 168 -5.94 6.60 -2.59
C ALA A 168 -5.18 6.30 -3.90
N PRO A 169 -5.87 5.93 -5.00
CA PRO A 169 -5.23 5.51 -6.26
C PRO A 169 -4.78 6.72 -7.07
N LEU A 170 -3.85 7.48 -6.50
CA LEU A 170 -3.19 8.61 -7.13
C LEU A 170 -2.06 8.11 -8.02
N ALA A 171 -1.85 8.75 -9.16
CA ALA A 171 -0.67 8.50 -9.95
C ALA A 171 0.54 9.10 -9.23
N TRP A 172 1.47 8.26 -8.78
CA TRP A 172 2.76 8.70 -8.23
C TRP A 172 3.91 8.53 -9.24
N GLU A 173 3.65 7.79 -10.31
CA GLU A 173 4.56 7.55 -11.41
C GLU A 173 3.95 8.09 -12.71
N PRO A 174 4.77 8.60 -13.64
CA PRO A 174 4.28 8.88 -14.98
C PRO A 174 3.78 7.57 -15.62
N PRO A 175 2.64 7.58 -16.34
CA PRO A 175 2.21 6.42 -17.09
C PRO A 175 3.30 6.05 -18.11
N THR A 176 3.84 4.84 -18.03
CA THR A 176 4.75 4.34 -19.08
C THR A 176 3.95 3.58 -20.13
N ALA A 177 4.46 3.54 -21.37
CA ALA A 177 3.80 2.84 -22.48
C ALA A 177 3.54 1.35 -22.21
N THR A 178 4.26 0.76 -21.26
CA THR A 178 4.17 -0.65 -20.84
C THR A 178 3.33 -0.87 -19.58
N THR A 179 2.89 0.18 -18.88
CA THR A 179 2.07 0.02 -17.67
C THR A 179 0.60 -0.16 -18.04
N SER A 180 0.17 -1.43 -18.16
CA SER A 180 -1.26 -1.78 -18.13
C SER A 180 -1.85 -1.38 -16.77
N GLY A 181 -2.70 -0.34 -16.75
CA GLY A 181 -3.42 0.05 -15.54
C GLY A 181 -3.58 1.56 -15.31
N GLY A 182 -3.23 2.43 -16.27
CA GLY A 182 -3.54 3.86 -16.15
C GLY A 182 -5.06 4.14 -16.07
N VAL A 183 -5.43 5.28 -15.50
CA VAL A 183 -6.79 5.83 -15.62
C VAL A 183 -6.94 6.45 -17.01
N GLY A 184 -7.99 6.08 -17.74
CA GLY A 184 -8.30 6.64 -19.03
C GLY A 184 -8.55 8.14 -18.95
N ARG A 185 -7.98 8.90 -19.91
CA ARG A 185 -8.06 10.37 -19.95
C ARG A 185 -9.47 10.92 -19.73
N ARG A 186 -10.49 10.30 -20.32
CA ARG A 186 -11.90 10.71 -20.17
C ARG A 186 -12.37 10.63 -18.72
N VAL A 187 -12.00 9.57 -18.00
CA VAL A 187 -12.33 9.39 -16.58
C VAL A 187 -11.60 10.40 -15.73
N ALA A 188 -10.29 10.58 -15.95
CA ALA A 188 -9.51 11.58 -15.23
C ALA A 188 -10.04 13.01 -15.42
N LEU A 189 -10.44 13.38 -16.64
CA LEU A 189 -11.09 14.68 -16.92
C LEU A 189 -12.44 14.82 -16.24
N ARG A 190 -13.24 13.74 -16.16
CA ARG A 190 -14.51 13.74 -15.42
C ARG A 190 -14.27 14.04 -13.94
N TRP A 191 -13.30 13.36 -13.32
CA TRP A 191 -12.94 13.61 -11.92
C TRP A 191 -12.40 15.03 -11.71
N LEU A 192 -11.55 15.52 -12.60
CA LEU A 192 -11.05 16.91 -12.57
C LEU A 192 -12.19 17.94 -12.67
N GLY A 193 -13.25 17.64 -13.41
CA GLY A 193 -14.43 18.50 -13.57
C GLY A 193 -15.45 18.45 -12.42
N ALA A 194 -15.23 17.63 -11.37
CA ALA A 194 -16.16 17.48 -10.26
C ALA A 194 -16.10 18.70 -9.31
N ALA A 195 -16.81 19.77 -9.65
CA ALA A 195 -16.68 21.09 -9.01
C ALA A 195 -16.72 21.10 -7.47
N ASN A 196 -17.57 20.27 -6.87
CA ASN A 196 -17.80 20.22 -5.42
C ASN A 196 -17.08 19.06 -4.71
N ASP A 197 -16.20 18.34 -5.43
CA ASP A 197 -15.49 17.19 -4.87
C ASP A 197 -13.97 17.39 -4.99
N PRO A 198 -13.30 17.93 -3.96
CA PRO A 198 -11.85 18.10 -3.97
C PRO A 198 -11.09 16.77 -4.05
N VAL A 199 -11.67 15.65 -3.61
CA VAL A 199 -11.03 14.33 -3.65
C VAL A 199 -11.01 13.81 -5.09
N ALA A 200 -12.14 13.90 -5.79
CA ALA A 200 -12.21 13.58 -7.22
C ALA A 200 -11.25 14.46 -8.02
N ARG A 201 -11.21 15.78 -7.77
CA ARG A 201 -10.31 16.68 -8.48
C ARG A 201 -8.84 16.35 -8.26
N LEU A 202 -8.46 15.97 -7.03
CA LEU A 202 -7.13 15.48 -6.71
C LEU A 202 -6.79 14.21 -7.51
N LEU A 203 -7.69 13.21 -7.56
CA LEU A 203 -7.50 12.01 -8.37
C LEU A 203 -7.30 12.38 -9.84
N GLY A 204 -8.24 13.12 -10.43
CA GLY A 204 -8.21 13.54 -11.82
C GLY A 204 -6.92 14.27 -12.19
N ALA A 205 -6.52 15.24 -11.36
CA ALA A 205 -5.29 16.00 -11.59
C ALA A 205 -4.03 15.12 -11.52
N SER A 206 -3.94 14.21 -10.55
CA SER A 206 -2.76 13.33 -10.40
C SER A 206 -2.48 12.51 -11.66
N TRP A 207 -3.53 11.99 -12.31
CA TRP A 207 -3.46 11.17 -13.53
C TRP A 207 -3.26 11.98 -14.81
N LEU A 208 -3.56 13.28 -14.79
CA LEU A 208 -3.39 14.18 -15.93
C LEU A 208 -2.04 14.93 -15.92
N LEU A 209 -1.24 14.79 -14.86
CA LEU A 209 0.13 15.28 -14.84
C LEU A 209 0.99 14.54 -15.89
N GLY A 210 1.56 15.30 -16.83
CA GLY A 210 2.31 14.75 -17.97
C GLY A 210 1.47 14.40 -19.20
N ASP A 211 0.15 14.63 -19.15
CA ASP A 211 -0.74 14.53 -20.32
C ASP A 211 -0.89 15.89 -21.04
N ARG A 212 -1.55 15.95 -22.21
CA ARG A 212 -1.90 17.23 -22.87
C ARG A 212 -2.73 18.17 -21.97
N ALA A 213 -3.42 17.66 -20.96
CA ALA A 213 -4.14 18.46 -19.98
C ALA A 213 -3.29 18.88 -18.76
N SER A 214 -1.97 18.68 -18.78
CA SER A 214 -1.10 18.89 -17.62
C SER A 214 -1.16 20.31 -17.05
N ALA A 215 -1.31 21.35 -17.88
CA ALA A 215 -1.44 22.72 -17.40
C ALA A 215 -2.70 22.94 -16.55
N ALA A 216 -3.83 22.37 -16.96
CA ALA A 216 -5.08 22.44 -16.20
C ALA A 216 -4.99 21.62 -14.90
N ALA A 217 -4.35 20.44 -14.96
CA ALA A 217 -4.12 19.61 -13.80
C ALA A 217 -3.21 20.30 -12.77
N GLU A 218 -2.12 20.93 -13.22
CA GLU A 218 -1.20 21.70 -12.35
C GLU A 218 -1.91 22.88 -11.69
N ALA A 219 -2.70 23.65 -12.46
CA ALA A 219 -3.48 24.77 -11.92
C ALA A 219 -4.47 24.30 -10.83
N GLU A 220 -5.13 23.15 -11.05
CA GLU A 220 -6.04 22.59 -10.06
C GLU A 220 -5.30 22.06 -8.82
N LEU A 221 -4.11 21.47 -8.96
CA LEU A 221 -3.30 21.05 -7.83
C LEU A 221 -2.81 22.23 -6.99
N LEU A 222 -2.44 23.35 -7.62
CA LEU A 222 -2.10 24.59 -6.90
C LEU A 222 -3.28 25.06 -6.05
N ARG A 223 -4.49 25.07 -6.62
CA ARG A 223 -5.71 25.43 -5.89
C ARG A 223 -6.06 24.44 -4.77
N LEU A 224 -5.86 23.14 -4.99
CA LEU A 224 -6.10 22.09 -3.98
C LEU A 224 -5.06 22.11 -2.85
N ALA A 225 -3.83 22.56 -3.12
CA ALA A 225 -2.79 22.73 -2.11
C ALA A 225 -3.14 23.80 -1.06
N GLU A 226 -4.04 24.72 -1.40
CA GLU A 226 -4.59 25.75 -0.50
C GLU A 226 -5.87 25.29 0.24
N SER A 227 -6.30 24.03 0.07
CA SER A 227 -7.51 23.52 0.72
C SER A 227 -7.37 23.36 2.23
N ASP A 228 -8.42 23.68 2.97
CA ASP A 228 -8.51 23.38 4.42
C ASP A 228 -8.60 21.88 4.74
N ASN A 229 -8.78 21.02 3.73
CA ASN A 229 -8.83 19.58 3.95
C ASN A 229 -7.40 19.06 4.24
N PRO A 230 -7.13 18.55 5.45
CA PRO A 230 -5.77 18.20 5.91
C PRO A 230 -5.18 16.98 5.20
N ARG A 231 -5.94 16.32 4.33
CA ARG A 231 -5.50 15.17 3.53
C ARG A 231 -5.31 15.54 2.07
N VAL A 232 -6.18 16.40 1.53
CA VAL A 232 -6.10 16.84 0.13
C VAL A 232 -4.92 17.79 -0.09
N ALA A 233 -4.77 18.83 0.73
CA ALA A 233 -3.72 19.83 0.56
C ALA A 233 -2.29 19.27 0.54
N PRO A 234 -1.86 18.40 1.49
CA PRO A 234 -0.52 17.83 1.44
C PRO A 234 -0.31 16.89 0.25
N LEU A 235 -1.34 16.12 -0.14
CA LEU A 235 -1.27 15.26 -1.33
C LEU A 235 -1.15 16.09 -2.61
N ALA A 236 -1.92 17.16 -2.75
CA ALA A 236 -1.82 18.06 -3.90
C ALA A 236 -0.45 18.73 -3.97
N THR A 237 0.08 19.17 -2.82
CA THR A 237 1.42 19.74 -2.70
C THR A 237 2.50 18.74 -3.14
N ALA A 238 2.43 17.49 -2.68
CA ALA A 238 3.38 16.45 -3.06
C ALA A 238 3.27 16.05 -4.55
N GLN A 239 2.07 16.11 -5.12
CA GLN A 239 1.87 15.91 -6.56
C GLN A 239 2.58 16.99 -7.39
N LEU A 240 2.61 18.25 -6.92
CA LEU A 240 3.38 19.32 -7.56
C LEU A 240 4.90 19.10 -7.46
N TRP A 241 5.39 18.51 -6.36
CA TRP A 241 6.82 18.18 -6.22
C TRP A 241 7.32 17.18 -7.27
N ARG A 242 6.44 16.29 -7.76
CA ARG A 242 6.78 15.32 -8.83
C ARG A 242 7.29 16.00 -10.10
N LEU A 243 6.82 17.21 -10.38
CA LEU A 243 7.23 17.99 -11.55
C LEU A 243 8.64 18.57 -11.42
N ARG A 244 9.17 18.63 -10.19
CA ARG A 244 10.42 19.33 -9.86
C ARG A 244 11.50 18.39 -9.30
N THR A 245 11.22 17.09 -9.24
CA THR A 245 12.08 16.12 -8.55
C THR A 245 13.52 16.10 -9.09
N ARG A 246 13.71 16.33 -10.40
CA ARG A 246 15.05 16.35 -11.03
C ARG A 246 15.86 17.60 -10.72
N ASP A 247 15.19 18.73 -10.51
CA ASP A 247 15.82 20.05 -10.36
C ASP A 247 15.72 20.58 -8.91
N ALA A 248 15.31 19.71 -7.99
CA ALA A 248 15.08 20.06 -6.59
C ALA A 248 16.42 20.34 -5.89
N ARG A 249 16.53 21.53 -5.29
CA ARG A 249 17.69 21.92 -4.51
C ARG A 249 17.70 21.28 -3.12
N PRO A 250 18.87 21.17 -2.44
CA PRO A 250 18.95 20.59 -1.11
C PRO A 250 18.03 21.22 -0.07
N ASP A 251 17.87 22.55 -0.08
CA ASP A 251 16.96 23.30 0.81
C ASP A 251 15.49 22.93 0.57
N GLN A 252 15.11 22.71 -0.70
CA GLN A 252 13.77 22.29 -1.07
C GLN A 252 13.48 20.85 -0.64
N LEU A 253 14.45 19.95 -0.81
CA LEU A 253 14.33 18.54 -0.38
C LEU A 253 14.16 18.43 1.13
N ALA A 254 14.94 19.19 1.91
CA ALA A 254 14.79 19.25 3.36
C ALA A 254 13.39 19.74 3.78
N LEU A 255 12.87 20.76 3.10
CA LEU A 255 11.50 21.25 3.33
C LEU A 255 10.44 20.20 2.97
N TRP A 256 10.62 19.44 1.89
CA TRP A 256 9.69 18.38 1.49
C TRP A 256 9.66 17.25 2.52
N GLU A 257 10.82 16.86 3.06
CA GLU A 257 10.93 15.89 4.14
C GLU A 257 10.22 16.34 5.42
N GLU A 258 10.43 17.59 5.83
CA GLU A 258 9.75 18.18 6.99
C GLU A 258 8.23 18.17 6.82
N LYS A 259 7.73 18.72 5.70
CA LYS A 259 6.30 18.73 5.40
C LYS A 259 5.71 17.33 5.33
N THR A 260 6.46 16.35 4.82
CA THR A 260 6.02 14.95 4.79
C THR A 260 5.89 14.35 6.19
N ARG A 261 6.78 14.71 7.13
CA ARG A 261 6.68 14.28 8.54
C ARG A 261 5.49 14.89 9.26
N GLU A 262 5.13 16.14 8.95
CA GLU A 262 4.00 16.85 9.55
C GLU A 262 2.64 16.42 9.01
N THR A 263 2.61 15.96 7.75
CA THR A 263 1.42 15.45 7.06
C THR A 263 0.76 14.31 7.87
N PRO A 264 -0.58 14.13 7.89
CA PRO A 264 -1.21 13.00 8.57
C PRO A 264 -0.71 11.65 8.05
N GLU A 265 -0.50 10.69 8.94
CA GLU A 265 0.12 9.38 8.63
C GLU A 265 -0.52 8.67 7.41
N PRO A 266 -1.86 8.61 7.25
CA PRO A 266 -2.48 7.89 6.14
C PRO A 266 -2.15 8.47 4.76
N VAL A 267 -1.60 9.68 4.65
CA VAL A 267 -1.32 10.30 3.35
C VAL A 267 0.17 10.53 3.10
N ARG A 268 1.07 9.98 3.94
CA ARG A 268 2.53 10.18 3.83
C ARG A 268 3.23 9.31 2.79
N ALA A 269 2.66 8.15 2.42
CA ALA A 269 3.34 7.17 1.57
C ALA A 269 3.80 7.76 0.22
N GLY A 270 2.88 8.40 -0.50
CA GLY A 270 3.16 9.05 -1.78
C GLY A 270 4.20 10.17 -1.68
N PRO A 271 4.03 11.16 -0.77
CA PRO A 271 5.04 12.19 -0.51
C PRO A 271 6.45 11.62 -0.23
N TRP A 272 6.57 10.55 0.56
CA TRP A 272 7.87 9.90 0.79
C TRP A 272 8.49 9.31 -0.47
N LEU A 273 7.69 8.79 -1.42
CA LEU A 273 8.20 8.36 -2.72
C LEU A 273 8.76 9.53 -3.55
N VAL A 274 8.13 10.70 -3.47
CA VAL A 274 8.60 11.88 -4.22
C VAL A 274 9.88 12.42 -3.61
N VAL A 275 9.96 12.47 -2.28
CA VAL A 275 11.17 12.84 -1.54
C VAL A 275 12.33 11.91 -1.88
N SER A 276 12.14 10.60 -1.80
CA SER A 276 13.22 9.63 -2.07
C SER A 276 13.75 9.74 -3.49
N ARG A 277 12.88 10.02 -4.47
CA ARG A 277 13.30 10.28 -5.85
C ARG A 277 14.05 11.60 -6.01
N GLY A 278 13.67 12.63 -5.26
CA GLY A 278 14.38 13.90 -5.27
C GLY A 278 15.80 13.75 -4.72
N LEU A 279 15.93 13.02 -3.62
CA LEU A 279 17.23 12.66 -3.04
C LEU A 279 18.07 11.82 -4.00
N LEU A 280 17.45 10.83 -4.68
CA LEU A 280 18.11 10.03 -5.71
C LEU A 280 18.61 10.92 -6.86
N ALA A 281 17.78 11.83 -7.37
CA ALA A 281 18.18 12.72 -8.45
C ALA A 281 19.30 13.69 -8.05
N ALA A 282 19.37 14.06 -6.77
CA ALA A 282 20.42 14.89 -6.19
C ALA A 282 21.66 14.11 -5.72
N GLU A 283 21.78 12.84 -6.08
CA GLU A 283 22.92 11.96 -5.75
C GLU A 283 23.15 11.73 -4.24
N ARG A 284 22.12 11.92 -3.42
CA ARG A 284 22.15 11.67 -1.97
C ARG A 284 21.71 10.23 -1.68
N TRP A 285 22.54 9.28 -2.12
CA TRP A 285 22.18 7.86 -2.22
C TRP A 285 21.68 7.24 -0.92
N ASP A 286 22.41 7.39 0.18
CA ASP A 286 22.03 6.79 1.48
C ASP A 286 20.71 7.35 2.03
N GLU A 287 20.49 8.65 1.83
CA GLU A 287 19.27 9.33 2.26
C GLU A 287 18.09 8.94 1.37
N ALA A 288 18.30 8.81 0.06
CA ALA A 288 17.32 8.32 -0.88
C ALA A 288 16.88 6.89 -0.52
N ALA A 289 17.83 6.00 -0.26
CA ALA A 289 17.56 4.63 0.17
C ALA A 289 16.76 4.63 1.49
N THR A 290 17.21 5.38 2.49
CA THR A 290 16.52 5.48 3.79
C THR A 290 15.09 5.99 3.64
N ALA A 291 14.87 7.03 2.84
CA ALA A 291 13.54 7.57 2.59
C ALA A 291 12.65 6.57 1.84
N ALA A 292 13.22 5.83 0.89
CA ALA A 292 12.49 4.85 0.11
C ALA A 292 12.08 3.61 0.93
N LEU A 293 12.93 3.16 1.86
CA LEU A 293 12.64 1.99 2.71
C LEU A 293 11.54 2.24 3.74
N ARG A 294 11.16 3.50 4.00
CA ARG A 294 9.95 3.80 4.79
C ARG A 294 8.68 3.25 4.15
N LEU A 295 8.65 3.15 2.82
CA LEU A 295 7.47 2.69 2.09
C LEU A 295 7.12 1.22 2.38
N PRO A 296 8.00 0.23 2.14
CA PRO A 296 7.72 -1.15 2.51
C PRO A 296 7.60 -1.35 4.03
N ALA A 297 8.34 -0.58 4.85
CA ALA A 297 8.34 -0.73 6.31
C ALA A 297 7.03 -0.29 6.99
N PHE A 298 6.44 0.83 6.54
CA PHE A 298 5.25 1.41 7.17
C PHE A 298 3.99 1.35 6.30
N TYR A 299 4.14 1.22 4.98
CA TYR A 299 3.07 1.33 3.99
C TYR A 299 3.02 0.11 3.05
N GLY A 300 3.44 -1.06 3.54
CA GLY A 300 3.51 -2.30 2.76
C GLY A 300 2.17 -2.80 2.21
N ASP A 301 1.04 -2.35 2.77
CA ASP A 301 -0.30 -2.64 2.24
C ASP A 301 -0.62 -1.85 0.96
N ASN A 302 0.02 -0.70 0.74
CA ASN A 302 0.05 -0.04 -0.57
C ASN A 302 1.16 -0.63 -1.44
N ARG A 303 0.90 -1.84 -1.94
CA ARG A 303 1.88 -2.66 -2.69
C ARG A 303 2.57 -1.94 -3.85
N PRO A 304 1.88 -1.15 -4.71
CA PRO A 304 2.57 -0.41 -5.76
C PRO A 304 3.55 0.63 -5.22
N LEU A 305 3.17 1.37 -4.17
CA LEU A 305 4.07 2.37 -3.56
C LEU A 305 5.23 1.72 -2.81
N ALA A 306 4.99 0.64 -2.07
CA ALA A 306 6.03 -0.13 -1.41
C ALA A 306 7.06 -0.66 -2.43
N ALA A 307 6.60 -1.26 -3.52
CA ALA A 307 7.45 -1.75 -4.59
C ALA A 307 8.20 -0.63 -5.32
N ALA A 308 7.55 0.51 -5.60
CA ALA A 308 8.20 1.68 -6.18
C ALA A 308 9.29 2.26 -5.25
N GLY A 309 9.03 2.27 -3.93
CA GLY A 309 10.02 2.60 -2.91
C GLY A 309 11.21 1.64 -2.95
N LEU A 310 10.97 0.32 -2.93
CA LEU A 310 12.03 -0.67 -3.05
C LEU A 310 12.89 -0.47 -4.32
N LEU A 311 12.26 -0.18 -5.47
CA LEU A 311 13.00 0.08 -6.70
C LEU A 311 13.87 1.35 -6.62
N VAL A 312 13.41 2.42 -5.95
CA VAL A 312 14.25 3.60 -5.66
C VAL A 312 15.40 3.20 -4.73
N GLY A 313 15.14 2.40 -3.71
CA GLY A 313 16.15 1.87 -2.79
C GLY A 313 17.22 1.03 -3.51
N VAL A 314 16.81 0.14 -4.41
CA VAL A 314 17.71 -0.65 -5.27
C VAL A 314 18.66 0.26 -6.04
N LYS A 315 18.12 1.27 -6.74
CA LYS A 315 18.93 2.22 -7.55
C LYS A 315 19.91 3.01 -6.69
N ALA A 316 19.46 3.50 -5.53
CA ALA A 316 20.31 4.25 -4.61
C ALA A 316 21.43 3.38 -4.03
N THR A 317 21.10 2.16 -3.61
CA THR A 317 22.03 1.20 -2.99
C THR A 317 23.09 0.70 -3.97
N ASP A 318 22.69 0.50 -5.24
CA ASP A 318 23.62 0.18 -6.32
C ASP A 318 24.60 1.33 -6.57
N ALA A 319 24.09 2.56 -6.70
CA ALA A 319 24.90 3.76 -6.87
C ALA A 319 25.85 4.03 -5.68
N ALA A 320 25.44 3.69 -4.45
CA ALA A 320 26.27 3.78 -3.25
C ALA A 320 27.33 2.67 -3.13
N GLY A 321 27.28 1.63 -3.97
CA GLY A 321 28.23 0.51 -3.92
C GLY A 321 28.00 -0.44 -2.74
N HIS A 322 26.74 -0.72 -2.38
CA HIS A 322 26.37 -1.62 -1.28
C HIS A 322 25.77 -2.96 -1.79
N PRO A 323 26.58 -3.86 -2.38
CA PRO A 323 26.08 -5.05 -3.09
C PRO A 323 25.35 -6.06 -2.19
N GLY A 324 25.65 -6.08 -0.89
CA GLY A 324 24.95 -6.96 0.06
C GLY A 324 23.53 -6.51 0.36
N GLU A 325 23.30 -5.20 0.44
CA GLU A 325 21.97 -4.61 0.58
C GLU A 325 21.20 -4.67 -0.73
N LEU A 326 21.86 -4.40 -1.85
CA LEU A 326 21.29 -4.49 -3.19
C LEU A 326 20.61 -5.84 -3.42
N ARG A 327 21.33 -6.95 -3.17
CA ARG A 327 20.78 -8.30 -3.32
C ARG A 327 19.54 -8.55 -2.45
N ARG A 328 19.51 -8.02 -1.23
CA ARG A 328 18.36 -8.17 -0.33
C ARG A 328 17.15 -7.40 -0.86
N LEU A 329 17.35 -6.15 -1.30
CA LEU A 329 16.26 -5.32 -1.84
C LEU A 329 15.70 -5.87 -3.16
N VAL A 330 16.57 -6.40 -4.02
CA VAL A 330 16.16 -7.09 -5.25
C VAL A 330 15.31 -8.32 -4.94
N ALA A 331 15.77 -9.19 -4.04
CA ALA A 331 15.02 -10.37 -3.63
C ALA A 331 13.67 -9.99 -3.01
N GLU A 332 13.64 -9.00 -2.11
CA GLU A 332 12.40 -8.53 -1.49
C GLU A 332 11.39 -8.02 -2.52
N LEU A 333 11.84 -7.23 -3.51
CA LEU A 333 10.98 -6.71 -4.58
C LEU A 333 10.42 -7.84 -5.47
N GLN A 334 11.24 -8.84 -5.82
CA GLN A 334 10.84 -9.96 -6.67
C GLN A 334 9.93 -10.96 -5.94
N GLU A 335 10.22 -11.27 -4.67
CA GLU A 335 9.49 -12.27 -3.89
C GLU A 335 8.16 -11.71 -3.36
N ASN A 336 8.16 -10.48 -2.83
CA ASN A 336 6.99 -9.93 -2.14
C ASN A 336 6.10 -9.07 -3.02
N TYR A 337 6.57 -8.58 -4.17
CA TYR A 337 5.82 -7.68 -5.07
C TYR A 337 5.92 -8.04 -6.58
N PRO A 338 5.88 -9.33 -6.96
CA PRO A 338 6.15 -9.78 -8.34
C PRO A 338 5.17 -9.22 -9.38
N GLU A 339 3.95 -8.88 -8.98
CA GLU A 339 2.91 -8.38 -9.87
C GLU A 339 3.10 -6.92 -10.28
N THR A 340 3.90 -6.16 -9.52
CA THR A 340 4.02 -4.70 -9.64
C THR A 340 4.83 -4.26 -10.86
N ALA A 341 4.59 -3.02 -11.31
CA ALA A 341 5.38 -2.43 -12.40
C ALA A 341 6.87 -2.30 -12.02
N ALA A 342 7.17 -2.00 -10.75
CA ALA A 342 8.52 -1.89 -10.24
C ALA A 342 9.32 -3.19 -10.37
N ALA A 343 8.72 -4.33 -10.02
CA ALA A 343 9.36 -5.65 -10.19
C ALA A 343 9.60 -5.99 -11.68
N LYS A 344 8.64 -5.67 -12.56
CA LYS A 344 8.78 -5.87 -14.02
C LYS A 344 9.85 -4.96 -14.65
N GLN A 345 10.05 -3.76 -14.11
CA GLN A 345 11.11 -2.87 -14.56
C GLN A 345 12.50 -3.45 -14.25
N LEU A 346 12.66 -4.09 -13.08
CA LEU A 346 13.93 -4.68 -12.68
C LEU A 346 14.36 -5.82 -13.61
N THR A 347 13.43 -6.74 -13.92
CA THR A 347 13.71 -7.89 -14.83
C THR A 347 14.06 -7.44 -16.25
N SER A 348 13.51 -6.31 -16.70
CA SER A 348 13.83 -5.73 -18.01
C SER A 348 15.25 -5.14 -18.06
N HIS A 349 15.77 -4.65 -16.93
CA HIS A 349 17.13 -4.09 -16.85
C HIS A 349 18.20 -5.19 -16.79
N GLU A 350 17.92 -6.32 -16.14
CA GLU A 350 18.84 -7.48 -16.10
C GLU A 350 18.95 -8.21 -17.45
N ALA A 351 17.97 -8.04 -18.35
CA ALA A 351 17.94 -8.65 -19.68
C ALA A 351 18.75 -7.91 -20.76
N THR A 352 19.34 -6.75 -20.43
CA THR A 352 20.19 -5.98 -21.36
C THR A 352 21.65 -6.15 -20.94
N PRO A 353 22.49 -6.87 -21.73
CA PRO A 353 23.86 -7.24 -21.36
C PRO A 353 24.85 -6.07 -21.36
#